data_AF-A0AAU3VDT4-F1
#
_entry.id   AF-A0AAU3VDT4-F1
#
_cell.length_a   1.000
_cell.length_b   1.000
_cell.length_c   1.000
_cell.angle_alpha   90.00
_cell.angle_beta   90.00
_cell.angle_gamma   90.00
#
_symmetry.space_group_name_H-M   'P 1'
#
loop_
_entity.id
_entity.type
_entity.pdbx_description
1 polymer ?
#
loop_
_entity_poly.entity_id
_entity_poly.type
_entity_poly.pdbx_seq_one_letter_code
_entity_poly.pdbx_strand_id
1 'polypeptide(L)'
;MTVDHRTLFGALLADDDFTAKLKDRGLSLFFVQPEAGAAVFVSSDGLVTGEPPFPPTLRFEMGPDTAHEVWSGRLPLMNAVVERRLTIKGPVAQVRQLADLLPAVGAKYAELSA
;
A
#
# COMPACT_ATOMS: atom_id res chain seq x y z
N MET A 1 6.80 -3.42 -16.30
CA MET A 1 7.50 -4.27 -15.31
C MET A 1 6.70 -4.31 -14.00
N THR A 2 6.77 -5.38 -13.20
CA THR A 2 6.10 -5.41 -11.88
C THR A 2 6.99 -4.75 -10.84
N VAL A 3 6.48 -3.70 -10.18
CA VAL A 3 7.17 -3.00 -9.08
C VAL A 3 6.68 -3.56 -7.75
N ASP A 4 7.62 -3.94 -6.87
CA ASP A 4 7.30 -4.44 -5.53
C ASP A 4 6.95 -3.33 -4.54
N HIS A 5 6.27 -3.69 -3.44
CA HIS A 5 5.81 -2.73 -2.42
C HIS A 5 6.96 -1.98 -1.73
N ARG A 6 8.12 -2.62 -1.51
CA ARG A 6 9.27 -1.97 -0.85
C ARG A 6 9.80 -0.84 -1.73
N THR A 7 9.94 -1.12 -3.03
CA THR A 7 10.41 -0.14 -4.02
C THR A 7 9.40 1.01 -4.18
N LEU A 8 8.11 0.69 -4.36
CA LEU A 8 7.05 1.68 -4.54
C LEU A 8 6.93 2.62 -3.33
N PHE A 9 6.73 2.07 -2.14
CA PHE A 9 6.51 2.87 -0.94
C PHE A 9 7.80 3.53 -0.42
N GLY A 10 8.96 2.93 -0.65
CA GLY A 10 10.24 3.59 -0.40
C GLY A 10 10.40 4.88 -1.22
N ALA A 11 9.96 4.87 -2.48
CA ALA A 11 10.00 6.06 -3.33
C ALA A 11 8.90 7.09 -2.96
N LEU A 12 7.72 6.65 -2.52
CA LEU A 12 6.65 7.54 -2.06
C LEU A 12 6.98 8.24 -0.74
N LEU A 13 7.77 7.63 0.13
CA LEU A 13 8.21 8.27 1.38
C LEU A 13 9.20 9.43 1.16
N ALA A 14 9.71 9.60 -0.06
CA ALA A 14 10.46 10.80 -0.45
C ALA A 14 9.53 11.98 -0.84
N ASP A 15 8.23 11.75 -0.93
CA ASP A 15 7.21 12.78 -1.16
C ASP A 15 6.70 13.31 0.20
N ASP A 16 6.94 14.60 0.45
CA ASP A 16 6.57 15.27 1.69
C ASP A 16 5.05 15.33 1.90
N ASP A 17 4.24 15.48 0.85
CA ASP A 17 2.77 15.52 0.95
C ASP A 17 2.21 14.15 1.30
N PHE A 18 2.73 13.09 0.67
CA PHE A 18 2.36 11.72 1.03
C PHE A 18 2.71 11.40 2.48
N THR A 19 3.92 11.75 2.91
CA THR A 19 4.42 11.49 4.27
C THR A 19 3.67 12.30 5.32
N ALA A 20 3.36 13.57 5.03
CA ALA A 20 2.54 14.43 5.90
C ALA A 20 1.13 13.85 6.07
N LYS A 21 0.48 13.40 4.99
CA LYS A 21 -0.84 12.77 5.07
C LYS A 21 -0.84 11.49 5.89
N LEU A 22 0.21 10.66 5.81
CA LEU A 22 0.34 9.49 6.70
C LEU A 22 0.42 9.92 8.17
N LYS A 23 1.25 10.91 8.47
CA LYS A 23 1.47 11.41 9.83
C LYS A 23 0.21 12.02 10.44
N ASP A 24 -0.42 12.95 9.72
CA ASP A 24 -1.60 13.70 10.19
C ASP A 24 -2.79 12.79 10.48
N ARG A 25 -2.90 11.68 9.71
CA ARG A 25 -3.98 10.71 9.84
C ARG A 25 -3.63 9.55 10.80
N GLY A 26 -2.40 9.53 11.31
CA GLY A 26 -1.87 8.43 12.12
C GLY A 26 -1.88 7.09 11.38
N LEU A 27 -1.74 7.11 10.04
CA LEU A 27 -1.84 5.93 9.19
C LEU A 27 -0.53 5.16 9.13
N SER A 28 -0.65 3.84 9.26
CA SER A 28 0.40 2.87 8.97
C SER A 28 -0.17 1.70 8.17
N LEU A 29 0.53 1.34 7.09
CA LEU A 29 0.11 0.37 6.11
C LEU A 29 1.00 -0.86 6.20
N PHE A 30 0.41 -2.05 6.24
CA PHE A 30 1.14 -3.30 6.23
C PHE A 30 0.73 -4.18 5.07
N PHE A 31 1.62 -4.36 4.11
CA PHE A 31 1.41 -5.19 2.93
C PHE A 31 2.02 -6.56 3.15
N VAL A 32 1.23 -7.61 2.97
CA VAL A 32 1.66 -9.00 3.11
C VAL A 32 1.36 -9.75 1.83
N GLN A 33 2.34 -10.50 1.35
CA GLN A 33 2.25 -11.42 0.23
C GLN A 33 2.35 -12.85 0.80
N PRO A 34 1.23 -13.51 1.15
CA PRO A 34 1.25 -14.77 1.89
C PRO A 34 2.02 -15.87 1.18
N GLU A 35 1.88 -15.97 -0.14
CA GLU A 35 2.52 -17.02 -0.96
C GLU A 35 4.04 -16.81 -1.09
N ALA A 36 4.51 -15.57 -1.06
CA ALA A 36 5.92 -15.23 -1.21
C ALA A 36 6.66 -15.08 0.13
N GLY A 37 5.94 -15.11 1.27
CA GLY A 37 6.52 -14.86 2.59
C GLY A 37 7.08 -13.44 2.75
N ALA A 38 6.71 -12.51 1.87
CA ALA A 38 7.22 -11.13 1.87
C ALA A 38 6.21 -10.20 2.57
N ALA A 39 6.74 -9.26 3.36
CA ALA A 39 5.92 -8.26 4.04
C ALA A 39 6.64 -6.91 4.12
N VAL A 40 5.87 -5.83 4.00
CA VAL A 40 6.36 -4.45 4.01
C VAL A 40 5.44 -3.61 4.87
N PHE A 41 5.99 -3.00 5.91
CA PHE A 41 5.34 -2.03 6.77
C PHE A 41 5.78 -0.61 6.38
N VAL A 42 4.82 0.31 6.33
CA VAL A 42 5.00 1.70 5.92
C VAL A 42 4.30 2.61 6.92
N SER A 43 5.02 3.59 7.46
CA SER A 43 4.46 4.70 8.25
C SER A 43 5.12 6.01 7.85
N SER A 44 4.70 7.13 8.45
CA SER A 44 5.39 8.41 8.27
C SER A 44 6.84 8.41 8.76
N ASP A 45 7.24 7.44 9.59
CA ASP A 45 8.61 7.32 10.10
C ASP A 45 9.52 6.50 9.18
N GLY A 46 8.96 5.85 8.17
CA GLY A 46 9.71 5.11 7.17
C GLY A 46 9.11 3.76 6.81
N LEU A 47 9.97 2.90 6.27
CA LEU A 47 9.62 1.58 5.74
C LEU A 47 10.41 0.49 6.46
N VAL A 48 9.72 -0.57 6.87
CA VAL A 48 10.31 -1.76 7.50
C VAL A 48 9.89 -3.00 6.72
N THR A 49 10.83 -3.88 6.40
CA THR A 49 10.52 -5.20 5.80
C THR A 49 10.33 -6.25 6.89
N GLY A 50 9.33 -7.11 6.75
CA GLY A 50 9.04 -8.18 7.71
C GLY A 50 8.03 -7.77 8.78
N GLU A 51 8.34 -8.02 10.04
CA GLU A 51 7.43 -7.76 11.16
C GLU A 51 7.26 -6.26 11.41
N PRO A 52 6.02 -5.76 11.60
CA PRO A 52 5.81 -4.35 11.85
C PRO A 52 6.24 -3.98 13.28
N PRO A 53 6.87 -2.80 13.48
CA PRO A 53 7.33 -2.36 14.80
C PRO A 53 6.19 -2.04 15.78
N PHE A 54 4.98 -1.82 15.26
CA PHE A 54 3.76 -1.61 16.02
C PHE A 54 2.53 -2.09 15.23
N PRO A 55 1.37 -2.31 15.87
CA PRO A 55 0.17 -2.75 15.17
C PRO A 55 -0.20 -1.78 14.02
N PRO A 56 -0.31 -2.28 12.77
CA PRO A 56 -0.63 -1.43 11.64
C PRO A 56 -2.08 -0.96 11.68
N THR A 57 -2.33 0.26 11.22
CA THR A 57 -3.72 0.75 11.10
C THR A 57 -4.52 -0.01 10.05
N LEU A 58 -3.85 -0.38 8.95
CA LEU A 58 -4.42 -1.11 7.85
C LEU A 58 -3.44 -2.20 7.41
N ARG A 59 -3.96 -3.41 7.24
CA ARG A 59 -3.22 -4.55 6.71
C ARG A 59 -3.85 -5.00 5.40
N PHE A 60 -3.01 -5.18 4.39
CA PHE A 60 -3.36 -5.59 3.04
C PHE A 60 -2.72 -6.94 2.76
N GLU A 61 -3.53 -7.90 2.34
CA GLU A 61 -3.05 -9.23 1.92
C GLU A 61 -3.41 -9.42 0.45
N MET A 62 -2.39 -9.47 -0.41
CA MET A 62 -2.57 -9.67 -1.85
C MET A 62 -1.32 -10.23 -2.50
N GLY A 63 -1.49 -10.94 -3.62
CA GLY A 63 -0.38 -11.40 -4.45
C GLY A 63 0.25 -10.28 -5.29
N PRO A 64 1.44 -10.53 -5.87
CA PRO A 64 2.15 -9.55 -6.70
C PRO A 64 1.35 -9.13 -7.95
N ASP A 65 0.62 -10.05 -8.58
CA ASP A 65 -0.18 -9.74 -9.77
C ASP A 65 -1.38 -8.85 -9.43
N THR A 66 -2.09 -9.15 -8.34
CA THR A 66 -3.16 -8.28 -7.85
C THR A 66 -2.62 -6.90 -7.49
N ALA A 67 -1.47 -6.83 -6.81
CA ALA A 67 -0.83 -5.55 -6.49
C ALA A 67 -0.49 -4.75 -7.76
N HIS A 68 0.08 -5.42 -8.77
CA HIS A 68 0.36 -4.78 -10.06
C HIS A 68 -0.91 -4.21 -10.69
N GLU A 69 -1.98 -4.99 -10.78
CA GLU A 69 -3.24 -4.53 -11.38
C GLU A 69 -3.88 -3.38 -10.59
N VAL A 70 -3.81 -3.42 -9.26
CA VAL A 70 -4.35 -2.36 -8.40
C VAL A 70 -3.56 -1.07 -8.57
N TRP A 71 -2.24 -1.12 -8.43
CA TRP A 71 -1.41 0.08 -8.47
C TRP A 71 -1.24 0.66 -9.89
N SER A 72 -1.40 -0.17 -10.93
CA SER A 72 -1.48 0.30 -12.32
C SER A 72 -2.87 0.85 -12.71
N GLY A 73 -3.86 0.78 -11.81
CA GLY A 73 -5.22 1.23 -12.07
C GLY A 73 -6.05 0.31 -12.97
N ARG A 74 -5.54 -0.87 -13.33
CA ARG A 74 -6.27 -1.89 -14.12
C ARG A 74 -7.37 -2.59 -13.32
N LEU A 75 -7.18 -2.69 -12.01
CA LEU A 75 -8.15 -3.25 -11.09
C LEU A 75 -8.45 -2.23 -9.98
N PRO A 76 -9.68 -1.69 -9.89
CA PRO A 76 -10.04 -0.82 -8.78
C PRO A 76 -9.85 -1.54 -7.43
N LEU A 77 -9.26 -0.84 -6.45
CA LEU A 77 -8.96 -1.41 -5.12
C LEU A 77 -10.17 -2.10 -4.50
N MET A 78 -11.34 -1.47 -4.55
CA MET A 78 -12.58 -2.02 -3.98
C MET A 78 -13.07 -3.25 -4.73
N ASN A 79 -12.89 -3.31 -6.06
CA ASN A 79 -13.24 -4.49 -6.84
C ASN A 79 -12.33 -5.67 -6.46
N ALA A 80 -11.02 -5.43 -6.26
CA ALA A 80 -10.11 -6.47 -5.78
C ALA A 80 -10.54 -7.07 -4.43
N VAL A 81 -11.15 -6.27 -3.55
CA VAL A 81 -11.73 -6.74 -2.29
C VAL A 81 -12.96 -7.60 -2.52
N VAL A 82 -13.90 -7.12 -3.34
CA VAL A 82 -15.13 -7.85 -3.68
C VAL A 82 -14.81 -9.20 -4.35
N GLU A 83 -13.82 -9.22 -5.24
CA GLU A 83 -13.32 -10.41 -5.95
C GLU A 83 -12.46 -11.34 -5.05
N ARG A 84 -12.23 -10.97 -3.78
CA ARG A 84 -11.39 -11.72 -2.82
C ARG A 84 -9.92 -11.89 -3.27
N ARG A 85 -9.46 -11.05 -4.20
CA ARG A 85 -8.06 -10.98 -4.66
C ARG A 85 -7.18 -10.15 -3.73
N LEU A 86 -7.82 -9.26 -2.96
CA LEU A 86 -7.23 -8.41 -1.94
C LEU A 86 -8.05 -8.54 -0.65
N THR A 87 -7.38 -8.75 0.48
CA THR A 87 -8.00 -8.61 1.80
C THR A 87 -7.47 -7.36 2.49
N ILE A 88 -8.37 -6.50 2.98
CA ILE A 88 -8.01 -5.34 3.81
C ILE A 88 -8.55 -5.56 5.22
N LYS A 89 -7.67 -5.50 6.22
CA LYS A 89 -8.00 -5.59 7.65
C LYS A 89 -7.73 -4.25 8.31
N GLY A 90 -8.70 -3.75 9.07
CA GLY A 90 -8.60 -2.51 9.84
C GLY A 90 -9.91 -1.70 9.82
N PRO A 91 -9.94 -0.52 10.45
CA PRO A 91 -11.15 0.29 10.55
C PRO A 91 -11.62 0.80 9.19
N VAL A 92 -12.91 0.64 8.86
CA VAL A 92 -13.51 1.12 7.59
C VAL A 92 -13.28 2.62 7.37
N ALA A 93 -13.31 3.42 8.45
CA ALA A 93 -13.03 4.85 8.39
C ALA A 93 -11.61 5.13 7.85
N GLN A 94 -10.62 4.33 8.24
CA GLN A 94 -9.24 4.47 7.77
C GLN A 94 -9.09 3.99 6.31
N VAL A 95 -9.81 2.94 5.91
CA VAL A 95 -9.83 2.49 4.51
C VAL A 95 -10.33 3.60 3.58
N ARG A 96 -11.36 4.37 3.99
CA ARG A 96 -11.88 5.49 3.20
C ARG A 96 -10.86 6.61 3.02
N GLN A 97 -10.00 6.84 4.01
CA GLN A 97 -8.96 7.87 3.92
C GLN A 97 -7.88 7.54 2.89
N LEU A 98 -7.75 6.28 2.45
CA LEU A 98 -6.82 5.91 1.38
C LEU A 98 -7.14 6.60 0.06
N ALA A 99 -8.40 6.99 -0.18
CA ALA A 99 -8.84 7.56 -1.45
C ALA A 99 -7.94 8.72 -1.92
N ASP A 100 -7.52 9.58 -1.00
CA ASP A 100 -6.68 10.75 -1.31
C ASP A 100 -5.19 10.41 -1.50
N LEU A 101 -4.77 9.21 -1.11
CA LEU A 101 -3.40 8.71 -1.26
C LEU A 101 -3.23 7.93 -2.56
N LEU A 102 -4.30 7.26 -3.04
CA LEU A 102 -4.28 6.42 -4.24
C LEU A 102 -3.73 7.13 -5.50
N PRO A 103 -4.06 8.41 -5.79
CA PRO A 103 -3.51 9.09 -6.96
C PRO A 103 -1.97 9.17 -6.94
N ALA A 104 -1.37 9.49 -5.79
CA ALA A 104 0.09 9.56 -5.65
C ALA A 104 0.73 8.17 -5.83
N VAL A 105 0.10 7.14 -5.24
CA VAL A 105 0.57 5.75 -5.37
C VAL A 105 0.54 5.30 -6.83
N GLY A 106 -0.56 5.54 -7.54
CA GLY A 106 -0.70 5.17 -8.95
C GLY A 106 0.26 5.92 -9.85
N ALA A 107 0.43 7.24 -9.64
CA ALA A 107 1.39 8.04 -10.39
C ALA A 107 2.83 7.53 -10.20
N LYS A 108 3.24 7.26 -8.95
CA LYS A 108 4.58 6.74 -8.67
C LYS A 108 4.78 5.33 -9.22
N TYR A 109 3.74 4.49 -9.18
CA TYR A 109 3.78 3.18 -9.79
C TYR A 109 4.00 3.25 -11.31
N ALA A 110 3.29 4.14 -11.99
CA ALA A 110 3.43 4.35 -13.42
C ALA A 110 4.85 4.81 -13.79
N GLU A 111 5.44 5.73 -13.02
CA GLU A 111 6.82 6.19 -13.18
C GLU A 111 7.84 5.04 -13.06
N LEU A 112 7.67 4.16 -12.07
CA LEU A 112 8.60 3.07 -11.78
C LEU A 112 8.43 1.82 -12.66
N SER A 113 7.28 1.70 -13.34
CA SER A 113 6.94 0.51 -14.16
C SER A 113 7.09 0.72 -15.67
N ALA A 114 7.34 1.97 -16.09
CA ALA A 114 7.73 2.39 -17.44
C ALA A 114 9.06 1.77 -17.86
#